data_AF-A0A1C5TG71-F1
#
_entry.id   AF-A0A1C5TG71-F1
#
_cell.length_a   1.000
_cell.length_b   1.000
_cell.length_c   1.000
_cell.angle_alpha   90.00
_cell.angle_beta   90.00
_cell.angle_gamma   90.00
#
_symmetry.space_group_name_H-M   'P 1'
#
loop_
_entity.id
_entity.type
_entity.pdbx_description
1 polymer ?
#
loop_
_entity_poly.entity_id
_entity_poly.type
_entity_poly.pdbx_seq_one_letter_code
_entity_poly.pdbx_strand_id
1 'polypeptide(L)'
;MRILVFEPLKEPYVKDIEDDIHAMQEVVGGSIESIYFEPKQDAICWCNDEFLLNGSKPNRIVGNTLVHGTFYISGNCLNEYGEWDSCSLTDEQIEKYKQQFDHIIVDLPGIGLVAVRETKPEVIQPEETEFEQTL
;
A
#
# COMPACT_ATOMS: atom_id res chain seq x y z
N MET A 1 12.41 -13.30 1.94
CA MET A 1 10.96 -13.14 1.92
C MET A 1 10.51 -12.15 0.84
N ARG A 2 9.52 -12.51 0.01
CA ARG A 2 8.93 -11.65 -1.02
C ARG A 2 7.71 -10.90 -0.45
N ILE A 3 7.77 -9.58 -0.42
CA ILE A 3 6.77 -8.69 0.19
C ILE A 3 6.22 -7.67 -0.81
N LEU A 4 5.07 -7.08 -0.49
CA LEU A 4 4.49 -5.94 -1.22
C LEU A 4 4.62 -4.68 -0.37
N VAL A 5 5.40 -3.71 -0.85
CA VAL A 5 5.72 -2.47 -0.13
C VAL A 5 4.81 -1.34 -0.60
N PHE A 6 4.37 -0.53 0.37
CA PHE A 6 3.52 0.63 0.16
C PHE A 6 4.18 1.86 0.77
N GLU A 7 4.57 2.81 -0.07
CA GLU A 7 5.05 4.12 0.38
C GLU A 7 3.97 5.19 0.19
N PRO A 8 3.92 6.23 1.04
CA PRO A 8 2.96 7.32 0.87
C PRO A 8 3.05 7.93 -0.53
N LEU A 9 1.89 8.15 -1.16
CA LEU A 9 1.74 8.76 -2.50
C LEU A 9 2.44 8.01 -3.65
N LYS A 10 2.85 6.76 -3.47
CA LYS A 10 3.42 5.92 -4.54
C LYS A 10 2.55 4.70 -4.83
N GLU A 11 2.76 4.12 -6.01
CA GLU A 11 2.23 2.80 -6.35
C GLU A 11 2.95 1.71 -5.52
N PRO A 12 2.24 0.62 -5.17
CA PRO A 12 2.85 -0.50 -4.47
C PRO A 12 3.78 -1.31 -5.37
N TYR A 13 4.87 -1.81 -4.80
CA TYR A 13 5.87 -2.59 -5.53
C TYR A 13 6.35 -3.80 -4.75
N VAL A 14 6.76 -4.83 -5.48
CA VAL A 14 7.28 -6.07 -4.90
C VAL A 14 8.75 -5.86 -4.52
N LYS A 15 9.14 -6.36 -3.35
CA LYS A 15 10.53 -6.35 -2.88
C LYS A 15 10.86 -7.70 -2.26
N ASP A 16 12.06 -8.22 -2.55
CA ASP A 16 12.64 -9.34 -1.82
C ASP A 16 13.52 -8.78 -0.69
N ILE A 17 13.33 -9.29 0.53
CA ILE A 17 14.11 -8.96 1.71
C ILE A 17 14.68 -10.23 2.34
N GLU A 18 15.71 -10.10 3.18
CA GLU A 18 16.15 -11.21 4.03
C GLU A 18 15.04 -11.58 5.03
N ASP A 19 15.01 -12.85 5.43
CA ASP A 19 14.02 -13.37 6.38
C ASP A 19 14.50 -13.18 7.82
N ASP A 20 14.67 -11.92 8.20
CA ASP A 20 15.11 -11.53 9.53
C ASP A 20 14.49 -10.20 9.99
N ILE A 21 14.45 -10.02 11.30
CA ILE A 21 13.79 -8.87 11.93
C ILE A 21 14.41 -7.53 11.56
N HIS A 22 15.72 -7.46 11.31
CA HIS A 22 16.38 -6.20 10.95
C HIS A 22 15.99 -5.78 9.53
N ALA A 23 15.97 -6.71 8.58
CA ALA A 23 15.50 -6.44 7.23
C ALA A 23 14.03 -5.99 7.21
N MET A 24 13.18 -6.61 8.04
CA MET A 24 11.77 -6.24 8.21
C MET A 24 11.60 -4.82 8.78
N GLN A 25 12.36 -4.48 9.83
CA GLN A 25 12.33 -3.16 10.47
C GLN A 25 12.87 -2.05 9.57
N GLU A 26 13.87 -2.35 8.72
CA GLU A 26 14.41 -1.40 7.75
C GLU A 26 13.35 -0.93 6.74
N VAL A 27 12.43 -1.81 6.32
CA VAL A 27 11.37 -1.46 5.36
C VAL A 27 10.44 -0.38 5.91
N VAL A 28 10.05 -0.47 7.19
CA VAL A 28 9.13 0.48 7.83
C VAL A 28 9.84 1.64 8.54
N GLY A 29 11.17 1.55 8.67
CA GLY A 29 12.00 2.55 9.32
C GLY A 29 11.85 2.60 10.84
N GLY A 30 11.66 1.46 11.50
CA GLY A 30 11.49 1.37 12.95
C GLY A 30 10.97 0.02 13.44
N SER A 31 10.56 -0.04 14.70
CA SER A 31 9.90 -1.22 15.28
C SER A 31 8.65 -1.58 14.49
N ILE A 32 8.45 -2.86 14.20
CA ILE A 32 7.28 -3.33 13.43
C ILE A 32 6.10 -3.64 14.36
N GLU A 33 4.90 -3.30 13.91
CA GLU A 33 3.63 -3.72 14.49
C GLU A 33 2.78 -4.41 13.41
N SER A 34 2.09 -5.50 13.78
CA SER A 34 1.22 -6.26 12.87
C SER A 34 -0.21 -5.71 12.86
N ILE A 35 -0.80 -5.61 11.67
CA ILE A 35 -2.22 -5.33 11.47
C ILE A 35 -2.86 -6.54 10.78
N TYR A 36 -3.79 -7.20 11.48
CA TYR A 36 -4.60 -8.28 10.93
C TYR A 36 -5.75 -7.71 10.12
N PHE A 37 -5.76 -7.96 8.81
CA PHE A 37 -6.79 -7.45 7.89
C PHE A 37 -7.40 -8.54 7.01
N GLU A 38 -6.70 -9.66 6.80
CA GLU A 38 -7.12 -10.75 5.92
C GLU A 38 -7.87 -11.83 6.71
N PRO A 39 -9.15 -12.11 6.40
CA PRO A 39 -9.94 -13.12 7.11
C PRO A 39 -9.34 -14.54 7.08
N LYS A 40 -8.64 -14.90 5.99
CA LYS A 40 -7.94 -16.18 5.90
C LYS A 40 -6.69 -16.27 6.79
N GLN A 41 -6.21 -15.14 7.30
CA GLN A 41 -4.97 -15.01 8.06
C GLN A 41 -3.74 -15.53 7.30
N ASP A 42 -3.80 -15.63 5.97
CA ASP A 42 -2.69 -16.04 5.11
C ASP A 42 -1.82 -14.85 4.65
N ALA A 43 -2.10 -13.65 5.16
CA ALA A 43 -1.31 -12.44 4.98
C ALA A 43 -1.42 -11.49 6.18
N ILE A 44 -0.34 -10.74 6.45
CA ILE A 44 -0.26 -9.75 7.53
C ILE A 44 0.31 -8.44 6.96
N CYS A 45 -0.23 -7.31 7.44
CA CYS A 45 0.33 -5.99 7.20
C CYS A 45 1.27 -5.62 8.34
N TRP A 46 2.42 -5.03 8.02
CA TRP A 46 3.44 -4.60 8.97
C TRP A 46 3.75 -3.12 8.77
N CYS A 47 3.62 -2.34 9.84
CA CYS A 47 3.92 -0.91 9.85
C CYS A 47 4.87 -0.55 10.99
N ASN A 48 5.34 0.70 11.00
CA ASN A 48 6.16 1.22 12.09
C ASN A 48 5.30 1.53 13.33
N ASP A 49 5.52 0.85 14.46
CA ASP A 49 4.78 1.03 15.73
C ASP A 49 4.73 2.51 16.20
N GLU A 50 5.73 3.32 15.82
CA GLU A 50 5.85 4.72 16.21
C GLU A 50 5.40 5.69 15.12
N PHE A 51 4.69 5.25 14.07
CA PHE A 51 4.38 6.10 12.91
C PHE A 51 3.66 7.40 13.27
N LEU A 52 2.80 7.39 14.30
CA LEU A 52 2.09 8.59 14.77
C LEU A 52 3.03 9.55 15.50
N LEU A 53 3.90 9.01 16.36
CA LEU A 53 4.88 9.78 17.13
C LEU A 53 5.90 10.45 16.19
N ASN A 54 6.23 9.80 15.09
CA ASN A 54 7.16 10.29 14.08
C ASN A 54 6.55 11.36 13.15
N GLY A 55 5.24 11.63 13.25
CA GLY A 55 4.55 12.54 12.33
C GLY A 55 4.57 12.06 10.88
N SER A 56 4.61 10.74 10.66
CA SER A 56 4.66 10.15 9.33
C SER A 56 3.43 10.55 8.49
N LYS A 57 3.61 10.62 7.17
CA LYS A 57 2.52 10.95 6.24
C LYS A 57 1.48 9.82 6.17
N PRO A 58 0.18 10.11 6.06
CA PRO A 58 -0.83 9.08 5.86
C PRO A 58 -0.57 8.31 4.55
N ASN A 59 -0.82 7.00 4.57
CA ASN A 59 -0.55 6.12 3.45
C ASN A 59 -1.81 5.41 2.96
N ARG A 60 -2.32 4.39 3.67
CA ARG A 60 -3.51 3.62 3.27
C ARG A 60 -4.35 3.25 4.47
N ILE A 61 -5.62 2.96 4.21
CA ILE A 61 -6.50 2.35 5.20
C ILE A 61 -6.37 0.83 5.07
N VAL A 62 -5.86 0.17 6.10
CA VAL A 62 -5.71 -1.29 6.18
C VAL A 62 -6.55 -1.79 7.34
N GLY A 63 -7.56 -2.61 7.05
CA GLY A 63 -8.60 -2.95 8.03
C GLY A 63 -9.30 -1.69 8.52
N ASN A 64 -9.18 -1.40 9.82
CA ASN A 64 -9.75 -0.20 10.46
C ASN A 64 -8.70 0.88 10.76
N THR A 65 -7.45 0.68 10.34
CA THR A 65 -6.33 1.55 10.69
C THR A 65 -5.92 2.38 9.47
N LEU A 66 -5.89 3.71 9.63
CA LEU A 66 -5.16 4.58 8.70
C LEU A 66 -3.67 4.46 9.03
N VAL A 67 -2.93 3.74 8.20
CA VAL A 67 -1.49 3.53 8.36
C VAL A 67 -0.75 4.78 7.88
N HIS A 68 0.21 5.26 8.66
CA HIS A 68 1.12 6.33 8.25
C HIS A 68 2.53 5.78 8.00
N GLY A 69 3.27 6.42 7.10
CA GLY A 69 4.61 6.00 6.71
C GLY A 69 4.60 4.79 5.78
N THR A 70 5.78 4.23 5.54
CA THR A 70 5.93 3.02 4.74
C THR A 70 5.43 1.81 5.52
N PHE A 71 4.66 0.95 4.87
CA PHE A 71 4.26 -0.34 5.40
C PHE A 71 4.45 -1.41 4.32
N TYR A 72 4.36 -2.68 4.70
CA TYR A 72 4.38 -3.77 3.74
C TYR A 72 3.42 -4.88 4.13
N ILE A 73 3.11 -5.74 3.16
CA ILE A 73 2.35 -6.97 3.37
C ILE A 73 3.27 -8.15 3.10
N SER A 74 3.26 -9.13 4.01
CA SER A 74 3.87 -10.44 3.84
C SER A 74 2.79 -11.52 3.79
N GLY A 75 3.15 -12.70 3.30
CA GLY A 75 2.38 -13.91 3.58
C GLY A 75 2.49 -14.26 5.06
N ASN A 76 1.56 -15.09 5.52
CA ASN A 76 1.55 -15.64 6.88
C ASN A 76 1.22 -17.13 6.81
N CYS A 77 2.08 -17.98 7.37
CA CYS A 77 1.91 -19.43 7.33
C CYS A 77 2.21 -20.06 8.68
N LEU A 78 1.66 -21.25 8.92
CA LEU A 78 2.03 -22.07 10.07
C LEU A 78 3.33 -22.82 9.78
N ASN A 79 4.32 -22.68 10.66
CA ASN A 79 5.55 -23.45 10.60
C ASN A 79 5.33 -24.90 11.08
N GLU A 80 6.40 -25.72 11.07
CA GLU A 80 6.33 -27.14 11.48
C GLU A 80 5.91 -27.35 12.94
N TYR A 81 6.02 -26.32 13.78
CA TYR A 81 5.62 -26.32 15.19
C TYR A 81 4.20 -25.80 15.41
N GLY A 82 3.50 -25.40 14.34
CA GLY A 82 2.15 -24.81 14.42
C GLY A 82 2.13 -23.37 14.91
N GLU A 83 3.25 -22.66 14.82
CA GLU A 83 3.35 -21.23 15.12
C GLU A 83 3.20 -20.43 13.83
N TRP A 84 2.58 -19.25 13.93
CA TRP A 84 2.47 -18.32 12.81
C TRP A 84 3.82 -17.67 12.53
N ASP A 85 4.20 -17.68 11.27
CA ASP A 85 5.44 -17.09 10.80
C ASP A 85 5.23 -16.34 9.48
N SER A 86 6.06 -15.31 9.27
CA SER A 86 6.03 -14.52 8.05
C SER A 86 6.58 -15.34 6.88
N CYS A 87 5.98 -15.19 5.71
CA CYS A 87 6.47 -15.87 4.52
C CYS A 87 6.28 -15.04 3.24
N SER A 88 6.83 -15.54 2.14
CA SER A 88 6.71 -14.89 0.84
C SER A 88 5.27 -14.88 0.34
N LEU A 89 4.83 -13.74 -0.20
CA LEU A 89 3.56 -13.66 -0.92
C LEU A 89 3.59 -14.47 -2.22
N THR A 90 2.45 -15.07 -2.55
CA THR A 90 2.21 -15.65 -3.88
C THR A 90 1.89 -14.56 -4.91
N ASP A 91 2.01 -14.86 -6.20
CA ASP A 91 1.62 -13.93 -7.27
C ASP A 91 0.14 -13.54 -7.17
N GLU A 92 -0.74 -14.49 -6.83
CA GLU A 92 -2.17 -14.23 -6.63
C GLU A 92 -2.42 -13.25 -5.48
N GLN A 93 -1.71 -13.41 -4.36
CA GLN A 93 -1.81 -12.48 -3.23
C GLN A 93 -1.27 -11.09 -3.60
N ILE A 94 -0.16 -11.00 -4.33
CA ILE A 94 0.40 -9.74 -4.79
C ILE A 94 -0.62 -8.97 -5.65
N GLU A 95 -1.20 -9.63 -6.65
CA GLU A 95 -2.17 -8.98 -7.54
C GLU A 95 -3.45 -8.60 -6.81
N LYS A 96 -3.95 -9.47 -5.91
CA LYS A 96 -5.07 -9.16 -5.02
C LYS A 96 -4.81 -7.89 -4.20
N TYR A 97 -3.66 -7.80 -3.53
CA TYR A 97 -3.38 -6.69 -2.62
C TYR A 97 -3.02 -5.40 -3.35
N LYS A 98 -2.40 -5.46 -4.53
CA LYS A 98 -2.26 -4.29 -5.42
C LYS A 98 -3.62 -3.71 -5.78
N GLN A 99 -4.57 -4.56 -6.17
CA GLN A 99 -5.92 -4.12 -6.52
C GLN A 99 -6.70 -3.61 -5.30
N GLN A 100 -6.59 -4.28 -4.16
CA GLN A 100 -7.30 -3.90 -2.94
C GLN A 100 -6.85 -2.54 -2.40
N PHE A 101 -5.56 -2.22 -2.51
CA PHE A 101 -4.94 -1.01 -1.98
C PHE A 101 -4.47 -0.05 -3.09
N ASP A 102 -5.19 -0.03 -4.20
CA ASP A 102 -4.94 0.80 -5.40
C ASP A 102 -5.21 2.30 -5.21
N HIS A 103 -5.90 2.68 -4.14
CA HIS A 103 -6.13 4.07 -3.77
C HIS A 103 -4.83 4.74 -3.33
N ILE A 104 -4.80 6.06 -3.19
CA ILE A 104 -3.81 6.84 -2.46
C ILE A 104 -4.52 7.79 -1.49
N ILE A 105 -3.89 8.12 -0.37
CA ILE A 105 -4.41 9.14 0.56
C ILE A 105 -3.75 10.48 0.25
N VAL A 106 -4.56 11.49 -0.05
CA VAL A 106 -4.13 12.87 -0.30
C VAL A 106 -4.78 13.80 0.72
N ASP A 107 -4.04 14.82 1.15
CA ASP A 107 -4.59 15.90 1.98
C ASP A 107 -5.00 17.07 1.09
N LEU A 108 -6.30 17.36 1.04
CA LEU A 108 -6.87 18.42 0.23
C LEU A 108 -7.24 19.63 1.10
N PRO A 109 -6.71 20.84 0.80
CA PRO A 109 -7.02 22.04 1.56
C PRO A 109 -8.52 22.31 1.68
N GLY A 110 -9.00 22.43 2.92
CA GLY A 110 -10.42 22.70 3.22
C GLY A 110 -11.35 21.48 3.17
N ILE A 111 -10.86 20.30 2.77
CA ILE A 111 -11.61 19.03 2.75
C ILE A 111 -11.04 18.05 3.78
N GLY A 112 -9.70 17.94 3.84
CA GLY A 112 -8.98 16.97 4.67
C GLY A 112 -8.49 15.77 3.86
N LEU A 113 -8.28 14.64 4.55
CA LEU A 113 -7.76 13.42 3.94
C LEU A 113 -8.80 12.73 3.06
N VAL A 114 -8.44 12.47 1.81
CA VAL A 114 -9.30 11.81 0.82
C VAL A 114 -8.56 10.61 0.22
N ALA A 115 -9.23 9.47 0.17
CA ALA A 115 -8.80 8.32 -0.62
C ALA A 115 -9.19 8.53 -2.07
N VAL A 116 -8.21 8.66 -2.95
CA VAL A 116 -8.41 8.80 -4.40
C VAL A 116 -7.82 7.59 -5.11
N ARG A 117 -8.52 7.05 -6.09
CA ARG A 117 -7.95 6.06 -7.01
C ARG A 117 -7.43 6.80 -8.22
N GLU A 118 -6.25 6.44 -8.69
CA GLU A 118 -5.74 7.02 -9.93
C GLU A 118 -6.69 6.61 -11.06
N THR A 119 -7.37 7.59 -11.65
CA THR A 119 -8.14 7.40 -12.86
C THR A 119 -7.22 7.71 -14.03
N LYS A 120 -7.23 6.88 -15.08
CA LYS A 120 -6.58 7.28 -16.35
C LYS A 120 -7.43 8.42 -16.92
N PRO A 121 -6.97 9.69 -16.88
CA PRO A 121 -7.78 10.77 -17.39
C PRO A 121 -7.97 10.57 -18.90
N GLU A 122 -9.21 10.63 -19.38
CA GLU A 122 -9.46 10.71 -20.81
C GLU A 122 -9.00 12.09 -21.30
N VAL A 123 -8.10 12.11 -22.27
CA VAL A 123 -7.70 13.35 -22.95
C VAL A 123 -8.83 13.71 -23.91
N ILE A 124 -9.69 14.64 -23.49
CA ILE A 124 -10.72 15.23 -24.36
C ILE A 124 -10.00 16.17 -25.34
N GLN A 125 -9.93 15.78 -26.61
CA GLN A 125 -9.44 16.68 -27.66
C GLN A 125 -10.55 17.70 -28.00
N PRO A 126 -10.23 18.99 -28.17
CA PRO A 126 -11.21 19.96 -28.63
C PRO A 126 -11.69 19.58 -30.04
N GLU A 127 -13.00 19.57 -30.25
CA GLU A 127 -13.57 19.39 -31.60
C GLU A 127 -13.11 20.56 -32.48
N GLU A 128 -12.35 20.26 -33.53
CA GLU A 128 -11.97 21.26 -34.53
C GLU A 128 -13.22 21.76 -35.23
N THR A 129 -13.69 22.94 -34.83
CA THR A 129 -14.78 23.62 -35.53
C THR A 129 -14.18 24.25 -36.79
N GLU A 130 -14.38 23.63 -37.95
CA GLU A 130 -14.06 24.21 -39.25
C GLU A 130 -14.89 25.49 -39.44
N PHE A 131 -14.32 26.65 -39.08
CA PHE A 131 -14.79 27.92 -39.60
C PHE A 131 -14.30 28.04 -41.03
N GLU A 132 -15.10 27.56 -41.99
CA GLU A 132 -14.96 27.95 -43.39
C GLU A 132 -15.11 29.47 -43.48
N GLN A 133 -13.98 30.18 -43.54
CA GLN A 133 -13.93 31.58 -43.97
C GLN A 133 -14.28 31.63 -45.46
N THR A 134 -15.56 31.81 -45.76
CA THR A 134 -16.02 32.20 -47.10
C THR A 134 -15.71 33.69 -47.28
N LEU A 135 -14.65 33.97 -48.05
CA LEU A 135 -14.36 35.27 -48.68
C LEU A 135 -15.19 35.46 -49.95
#